data_AF-A0A6J4UQC5-F1
#
_entry.id   AF-A0A6J4UQC5-F1
#
_cell.length_a   1.000
_cell.length_b   1.000
_cell.length_c   1.000
_cell.angle_alpha   90.00
_cell.angle_beta   90.00
_cell.angle_gamma   90.00
#
_symmetry.space_group_name_H-M   'P 1'
#
loop_
_entity.id
_entity.type
_entity.pdbx_description
1 polymer ?
#
loop_
_entity_poly.entity_id
_entity_poly.type
_entity_poly.pdbx_seq_one_letter_code
_entity_poly.pdbx_strand_id
1 'polypeptide(L)'
;EAAFSVLTYLLSPEIAGRLANIYGGMPARISLQESFFEQYASEMFPDQDVNWQVVADGLSYPDKPNHEEGMPGFLEASDRYAAFAQRQDNEPDFDVNAELEQLQTDLQRIFDAANARGNQP
;
A
#
# COMPACT_ATOMS: atom_id res chain seq x y z
N GLU A 1 29.22 -0.72 0.84
CA GLU A 1 29.54 -0.45 2.26
C GLU A 1 28.67 0.60 2.93
N ALA A 2 28.82 1.91 2.68
CA ALA A 2 28.10 2.95 3.45
C ALA A 2 26.57 2.82 3.38
N ALA A 3 26.00 2.59 2.18
CA ALA A 3 24.55 2.41 2.02
C ALA A 3 24.02 1.19 2.78
N PHE A 4 24.73 0.06 2.74
CA PHE A 4 24.37 -1.15 3.47
C PHE A 4 24.44 -0.94 5.00
N SER A 5 25.45 -0.22 5.47
CA SER A 5 25.59 0.15 6.89
C SER A 5 24.41 1.01 7.37
N VAL A 6 24.01 2.02 6.60
CA VAL A 6 22.85 2.86 6.91
C VAL A 6 21.57 2.02 6.94
N LEU A 7 21.33 1.18 5.92
CA LEU A 7 20.15 0.31 5.90
C LEU A 7 20.09 -0.62 7.11
N THR A 8 21.23 -1.19 7.49
CA THR A 8 21.32 -2.07 8.68
C THR A 8 21.05 -1.28 9.96
N TYR A 9 21.55 -0.04 10.07
CA TYR A 9 21.30 0.84 11.20
C TYR A 9 19.82 1.23 11.33
N LEU A 10 19.14 1.54 10.22
CA LEU A 10 17.69 1.82 10.21
C LEU A 10 16.88 0.61 10.70
N LEU A 11 17.40 -0.60 10.48
CA LEU A 11 16.82 -1.86 10.97
C LEU A 11 17.37 -2.26 12.34
N SER A 12 18.21 -1.49 13.01
CA SER A 12 18.67 -1.87 14.36
C SER A 12 17.50 -1.89 15.36
N PRO A 13 17.56 -2.68 16.45
CA PRO A 13 16.56 -2.62 17.53
C PRO A 13 16.38 -1.21 18.11
N GLU A 14 17.45 -0.42 18.12
CA GLU A 14 17.46 0.97 18.60
C GLU A 14 16.59 1.90 17.75
N ILE A 15 16.64 1.75 16.42
CA ILE A 15 16.03 2.72 15.49
C ILE A 15 14.69 2.24 14.94
N ALA A 16 14.49 0.93 14.80
CA ALA A 16 13.29 0.38 14.17
C ALA A 16 11.99 0.82 14.87
N GLY A 17 11.96 0.83 16.21
CA GLY A 17 10.78 1.28 16.97
C GLY A 17 10.51 2.79 16.79
N ARG A 18 11.57 3.61 16.79
CA ARG A 18 11.45 5.05 16.54
C ARG A 18 10.93 5.35 15.13
N LEU A 19 11.41 4.63 14.12
CA LEU A 19 10.92 4.77 12.75
C LEU A 19 9.47 4.32 12.62
N ALA A 20 9.08 3.21 13.24
CA ALA A 20 7.69 2.75 13.22
C ALA A 20 6.74 3.82 13.78
N ASN A 21 7.10 4.45 14.90
CA ASN A 21 6.33 5.55 15.48
C ASN A 21 6.28 6.79 14.58
N ILE A 22 7.39 7.16 13.92
CA ILE A 22 7.42 8.30 12.97
C ILE A 22 6.53 8.04 11.75
N TYR A 23 6.58 6.83 11.19
CA TYR A 23 5.80 6.47 10.01
C TYR A 23 4.33 6.15 10.34
N GLY A 24 3.97 6.03 11.62
CA GLY A 24 2.61 5.75 12.08
C GLY A 24 2.07 4.37 11.67
N GLY A 25 2.96 3.49 11.19
CA GLY A 25 2.60 2.16 10.71
C GLY A 25 2.86 1.09 11.76
N MET A 26 2.02 0.05 11.77
CA MET A 26 2.25 -1.17 12.55
C MET A 26 3.63 -1.77 12.21
N PRO A 27 4.49 -2.06 13.20
CA PRO A 27 5.80 -2.64 12.95
C PRO A 27 5.73 -3.97 12.20
N ALA A 28 6.56 -4.14 11.17
CA ALA A 28 6.73 -5.44 10.50
C ALA A 28 7.37 -6.51 11.41
N ARG A 29 8.08 -6.08 12.45
CA ARG A 29 8.65 -6.99 13.46
C ARG A 29 7.58 -7.38 14.45
N ILE A 30 7.21 -8.66 14.43
CA ILE A 30 6.21 -9.25 15.33
C ILE A 30 6.51 -8.91 16.80
N SER A 31 7.78 -8.96 17.20
CA SER A 31 8.21 -8.65 18.58
C SER A 31 7.97 -7.20 19.03
N LEU A 32 7.61 -6.29 18.12
CA LEU A 32 7.32 -4.88 18.41
C LEU A 32 5.82 -4.55 18.30
N GLN A 33 4.99 -5.49 17.83
CA GLN A 33 3.58 -5.21 17.53
C GLN A 33 2.74 -5.06 18.81
N GLU A 34 3.00 -5.87 19.83
CA GLU A 34 2.26 -5.83 21.10
C GLU A 34 2.38 -4.45 21.76
N SER A 35 3.61 -3.98 22.00
CA SER A 35 3.83 -2.66 22.61
C SER A 35 3.38 -1.50 21.73
N PHE A 36 3.42 -1.66 20.40
CA PHE A 36 2.85 -0.68 19.48
C PHE A 36 1.33 -0.56 19.64
N PHE A 37 0.59 -1.66 19.68
CA PHE A 37 -0.86 -1.63 19.83
C PHE A 37 -1.29 -1.09 21.19
N GLU A 38 -0.58 -1.46 22.27
CA GLU A 38 -0.83 -0.89 23.60
C GLU A 38 -0.66 0.64 23.60
N GLN A 39 0.45 1.13 23.05
CA GLN A 39 0.69 2.57 22.95
C GLN A 39 -0.37 3.26 22.09
N TYR A 40 -0.63 2.74 20.89
CA TYR A 40 -1.57 3.32 19.94
C TYR A 40 -3.00 3.37 20.48
N ALA A 41 -3.45 2.30 21.15
CA ALA A 41 -4.75 2.26 21.81
C ALA A 41 -4.86 3.36 22.88
N SER A 42 -3.83 3.50 23.72
CA SER A 42 -3.84 4.49 24.80
C SER A 42 -3.83 5.94 24.31
N GLU A 43 -3.16 6.21 23.18
CA GLU A 43 -3.00 7.57 22.65
C GLU A 43 -4.18 8.00 21.76
N MET A 44 -4.68 7.10 20.92
CA MET A 44 -5.69 7.42 19.91
C MET A 44 -7.11 7.02 20.32
N PHE A 45 -7.25 6.00 21.18
CA PHE A 45 -8.53 5.40 21.55
C PHE A 45 -8.65 5.14 23.07
N PRO A 46 -8.30 6.10 23.95
CA PRO A 46 -8.15 5.88 25.39
C PRO A 46 -9.42 5.33 26.09
N ASP A 47 -10.59 5.62 25.54
CA ASP A 47 -11.90 5.24 26.12
C ASP A 47 -12.60 4.12 25.32
N GLN A 48 -11.88 3.43 24.43
CA GLN A 48 -12.45 2.36 23.60
C GLN A 48 -11.73 1.03 23.81
N ASP A 49 -12.52 -0.02 23.96
CA ASP A 49 -12.04 -1.40 23.95
C ASP A 49 -12.02 -1.91 22.50
N VAL A 50 -10.87 -1.73 21.83
CA VAL A 50 -10.67 -2.13 20.43
C VAL A 50 -9.94 -3.47 20.38
N ASN A 51 -10.50 -4.43 19.65
CA ASN A 51 -9.85 -5.71 19.39
C ASN A 51 -8.76 -5.57 18.32
N TRP A 52 -7.54 -5.23 18.73
CA TRP A 52 -6.38 -5.10 17.83
C TRP A 52 -5.91 -6.43 17.20
N GLN A 53 -6.35 -7.58 17.72
CA GLN A 53 -6.03 -8.89 17.15
C GLN A 53 -6.52 -9.02 15.70
N VAL A 54 -7.62 -8.35 15.35
CA VAL A 54 -8.13 -8.33 13.97
C VAL A 54 -7.10 -7.81 12.96
N VAL A 55 -6.27 -6.84 13.37
CA VAL A 55 -5.22 -6.27 12.53
C VAL A 55 -4.09 -7.29 12.33
N ALA A 56 -3.66 -7.95 13.40
CA ALA A 56 -2.64 -8.99 13.33
C ALA A 56 -3.10 -10.20 12.51
N ASP A 57 -4.33 -10.66 12.71
CA ASP A 57 -4.91 -11.78 11.98
C ASP A 57 -5.07 -11.46 10.49
N GLY A 58 -5.41 -10.21 10.15
CA GLY A 58 -5.51 -9.72 8.78
C GLY A 58 -4.22 -9.89 7.96
N LEU A 59 -3.04 -9.91 8.61
CA LEU A 59 -1.75 -10.17 7.95
C LEU A 59 -1.63 -11.59 7.37
N SER A 60 -2.56 -12.49 7.68
CA SER A 60 -2.67 -13.82 7.07
C SER A 60 -3.37 -13.81 5.72
N TYR A 61 -4.05 -12.71 5.37
CA TYR A 61 -4.85 -12.56 4.17
C TYR A 61 -4.37 -11.49 3.16
N PRO A 62 -3.06 -11.25 2.96
CA PRO A 62 -2.61 -10.38 1.89
C PRO A 62 -2.78 -11.07 0.54
N ASP A 63 -3.21 -10.32 -0.47
CA ASP A 63 -3.22 -10.79 -1.86
C ASP A 63 -1.79 -11.15 -2.30
N LYS A 64 -1.59 -12.38 -2.77
CA LYS A 64 -0.31 -12.90 -3.26
C LYS A 64 -0.53 -13.74 -4.53
N PRO A 65 -0.12 -13.27 -5.72
CA PRO A 65 0.47 -11.95 -6.00
C PRO A 65 -0.53 -10.82 -5.71
N ASN A 66 -0.03 -9.65 -5.31
CA ASN A 66 -0.89 -8.48 -5.16
C ASN A 66 -1.06 -7.76 -6.51
N HIS A 67 -2.09 -6.93 -6.62
CA HIS A 67 -2.42 -6.22 -7.86
C HIS A 67 -1.41 -5.13 -8.25
N GLU A 68 -0.48 -4.76 -7.34
CA GLU A 68 0.62 -3.83 -7.60
C GLU A 68 1.92 -4.56 -8.01
N GLU A 69 1.98 -5.90 -7.87
CA GLU A 69 3.18 -6.67 -8.12
C GLU A 69 3.42 -6.84 -9.63
N GLY A 70 4.43 -6.13 -10.14
CA GLY A 70 4.86 -6.26 -11.53
C GLY A 70 3.91 -5.63 -12.56
N MET A 71 3.07 -4.69 -12.15
CA MET A 71 2.16 -3.96 -13.05
C MET A 71 2.94 -3.30 -14.20
N PRO A 72 2.70 -3.66 -15.48
CA PRO A 72 3.41 -3.06 -16.60
C PRO A 72 3.07 -1.58 -16.78
N GLY A 73 4.08 -0.74 -17.05
CA GLY A 73 3.85 0.70 -17.23
C GLY A 73 3.24 1.35 -15.99
N PHE A 74 3.80 1.03 -14.81
CA PHE A 74 3.22 1.36 -13.50
C PHE A 74 2.76 2.82 -13.39
N LEU A 75 3.58 3.77 -13.85
CA LEU A 75 3.24 5.19 -13.81
C LEU A 75 2.05 5.52 -14.71
N GLU A 76 2.07 5.07 -15.97
CA GLU A 76 0.96 5.32 -16.90
C GLU A 76 -0.35 4.65 -16.46
N ALA A 77 -0.26 3.44 -15.90
CA ALA A 77 -1.39 2.72 -15.34
C ALA A 77 -1.96 3.44 -14.11
N SER A 78 -1.09 3.91 -13.21
CA SER A 78 -1.48 4.68 -12.02
C SER A 78 -2.17 5.99 -12.40
N ASP A 79 -1.64 6.72 -13.39
CA ASP A 79 -2.27 7.93 -13.92
C ASP A 79 -3.66 7.62 -14.50
N ARG A 80 -3.81 6.48 -15.19
CA ARG A 80 -5.10 6.08 -15.76
C ARG A 80 -6.13 5.73 -14.68
N TYR A 81 -5.72 5.04 -13.62
CA TYR A 81 -6.57 4.78 -12.45
C TYR A 81 -6.97 6.07 -11.75
N ALA A 82 -6.03 7.00 -11.54
CA ALA A 82 -6.32 8.30 -10.94
C ALA A 82 -7.35 9.09 -11.75
N ALA A 83 -7.23 9.09 -13.08
CA ALA A 83 -8.20 9.75 -13.95
C ALA A 83 -9.60 9.09 -13.89
N PHE A 84 -9.67 7.75 -13.78
CA PHE A 84 -10.94 7.04 -13.57
C PHE A 84 -11.58 7.42 -12.22
N ALA A 85 -10.82 7.36 -11.13
CA ALA A 85 -11.30 7.69 -9.79
C ALA A 85 -11.76 9.15 -9.69
N GLN A 86 -11.00 10.09 -10.27
CA GLN A 86 -11.37 11.49 -10.36
C GLN A 86 -12.76 11.67 -11.00
N ARG A 87 -13.06 10.94 -12.08
CA ARG A 87 -14.38 11.02 -12.73
C ARG A 87 -15.46 10.35 -11.89
N GLN A 88 -15.19 9.16 -11.37
CA GLN A 88 -16.11 8.43 -10.49
C GLN A 88 -16.56 9.29 -9.30
N ASP A 89 -15.64 10.04 -8.70
CA ASP A 89 -15.91 10.83 -7.50
C ASP A 89 -16.63 12.17 -7.79
N ASN A 90 -16.60 12.67 -9.03
CA ASN A 90 -17.04 14.02 -9.36
C ASN A 90 -18.17 14.09 -10.42
N GLU A 91 -18.44 13.02 -11.15
CA GLU A 91 -19.49 12.99 -12.17
C GLU A 91 -20.78 12.36 -11.60
N PRO A 92 -21.88 13.11 -11.46
CA PRO A 92 -23.12 12.59 -10.88
C PRO A 92 -23.78 11.48 -11.72
N ASP A 93 -23.45 11.44 -13.02
CA ASP A 93 -24.03 10.54 -14.01
C ASP A 93 -23.01 9.46 -14.44
N PHE A 94 -21.97 9.22 -13.63
CA PHE A 94 -20.88 8.30 -13.94
C PHE A 94 -21.40 6.88 -14.18
N ASP A 95 -21.27 6.37 -15.40
CA ASP A 95 -21.61 5.00 -15.75
C ASP A 95 -20.45 4.06 -15.42
N VAL A 96 -20.49 3.49 -14.21
CA VAL A 96 -19.45 2.58 -13.72
C VAL A 96 -19.17 1.44 -14.70
N ASN A 97 -20.19 0.86 -15.34
CA ASN A 97 -19.98 -0.29 -16.22
C ASN A 97 -19.26 0.11 -17.51
N ALA A 98 -19.76 1.15 -18.18
CA ALA A 98 -19.13 1.65 -19.41
C ALA A 98 -17.70 2.14 -19.16
N GLU A 99 -17.47 2.80 -18.02
CA GLU A 99 -16.17 3.34 -17.67
C GLU A 99 -15.16 2.25 -17.27
N LEU A 100 -15.63 1.15 -16.66
CA LEU A 100 -14.78 -0.02 -16.40
C LEU A 100 -14.36 -0.72 -17.70
N GLU A 101 -15.26 -0.85 -18.68
CA GLU A 101 -14.92 -1.38 -20.01
C GLU A 101 -13.86 -0.51 -20.70
N GLN A 102 -14.01 0.82 -20.60
CA GLN A 102 -13.04 1.77 -21.14
C GLN A 102 -11.71 1.69 -20.39
N LEU A 103 -11.73 1.63 -19.05
CA LEU A 103 -10.54 1.48 -18.22
C LEU A 103 -9.76 0.21 -18.59
N GLN A 104 -10.44 -0.93 -18.73
CA GLN A 104 -9.81 -2.19 -19.15
C GLN A 104 -9.13 -2.05 -20.52
N THR A 105 -9.81 -1.41 -21.48
CA THR A 105 -9.27 -1.17 -22.83
C THR A 105 -8.01 -0.30 -22.78
N ASP A 106 -8.00 0.75 -21.97
CA ASP A 106 -6.87 1.66 -21.83
C ASP A 106 -5.68 1.00 -21.14
N LEU A 107 -5.93 0.25 -20.06
CA LEU A 107 -4.90 -0.49 -19.35
C LEU A 107 -4.28 -1.57 -20.24
N GLN A 108 -5.07 -2.29 -21.02
CA GLN A 108 -4.54 -3.27 -21.97
C GLN A 108 -3.56 -2.61 -22.95
N ARG A 109 -3.90 -1.44 -23.47
CA ARG A 109 -3.01 -0.67 -24.37
C ARG A 109 -1.72 -0.25 -23.68
N ILE A 110 -1.81 0.23 -22.42
CA ILE A 110 -0.64 0.62 -21.63
C ILE A 110 0.27 -0.60 -21.40
N PHE A 111 -0.32 -1.72 -21.02
CA PHE A 111 0.43 -2.94 -20.73
C PHE A 111 1.10 -3.52 -21.97
N ASP A 112 0.40 -3.56 -23.11
CA ASP A 112 0.98 -4.00 -24.37
C ASP A 112 2.17 -3.11 -24.77
N ALA A 113 2.05 -1.79 -24.60
CA ALA A 113 3.12 -0.85 -24.90
C ALA A 113 4.31 -0.97 -23.94
N ALA A 114 4.08 -1.20 -22.64
CA ALA A 114 5.14 -1.42 -21.65
C ALA A 114 5.88 -2.74 -21.93
N ASN A 115 5.15 -3.80 -22.22
CA ASN A 115 5.72 -5.11 -22.56
C ASN A 115 6.56 -5.04 -23.84
N ALA A 116 6.10 -4.31 -24.86
CA ALA A 116 6.86 -4.11 -26.10
C ALA A 116 8.17 -3.32 -25.89
N ARG A 117 8.21 -2.40 -24.93
CA ARG A 117 9.40 -1.61 -24.57
C ARG A 117 10.41 -2.37 -23.68
N GLY A 118 10.03 -3.55 -23.19
CA GLY A 118 10.77 -4.29 -22.16
C GLY A 118 10.49 -3.65 -20.81
N ASN A 119 9.56 -4.24 -20.06
CA ASN A 119 8.95 -3.73 -18.82
C ASN A 119 9.97 -2.98 -17.92
N GLN A 120 10.05 -1.66 -18.06
CA GLN A 120 10.87 -0.82 -17.19
C GLN A 120 9.99 -0.40 -16.01
N PRO A 121 10.45 -0.59 -14.75
CA PRO A 121 9.74 -0.13 -13.57
C PRO A 121 9.61 1.40 -13.53
#